data_AF-A0A426CMT1-F1
#
_entry.id   AF-A0A426CMT1-F1
#
_cell.length_a   1.000
_cell.length_b   1.000
_cell.length_c   1.000
_cell.angle_alpha   90.00
_cell.angle_beta   90.00
_cell.angle_gamma   90.00
#
_symmetry.space_group_name_H-M   'P 1'
#
loop_
_entity.id
_entity.type
_entity.pdbx_description
1 polymer ?
#
loop_
_entity_poly.entity_id
_entity_poly.type
_entity_poly.pdbx_seq_one_letter_code
_entity_poly.pdbx_strand_id
1 'polypeptide(L)' 'MSVLEIKQQISRLTLSQRQEVQQYLIALKRTSPVWKRSTARKIRDMQAGKEGTSIEELEARHTRG' A
#
# COMPACT_ATOMS: atom_id res chain seq x y z
N MET A 1 16.75 -9.28 14.26
CA MET A 1 16.06 -8.01 14.58
C MET A 1 14.60 -8.29 14.83
N SER A 2 14.08 -7.87 15.99
CA SER A 2 12.67 -7.91 16.31
C SER A 2 11.92 -6.76 15.64
N VAL A 3 10.60 -6.91 15.46
CA VAL A 3 9.73 -5.84 14.96
C VAL A 3 9.81 -4.60 15.85
N LEU A 4 10.01 -4.79 17.16
CA LEU A 4 10.14 -3.69 18.11
C LEU A 4 11.40 -2.86 17.87
N GLU A 5 12.54 -3.50 17.64
CA GLU A 5 13.81 -2.83 17.32
C GLU A 5 13.69 -2.00 16.04
N ILE A 6 13.04 -2.54 15.01
CA ILE A 6 12.80 -1.83 13.75
C ILE A 6 11.91 -0.59 14.00
N LYS A 7 10.84 -0.73 14.79
CA LYS A 7 9.96 0.40 15.14
C LYS A 7 10.71 1.51 15.89
N GLN A 8 11.59 1.13 16.82
CA GLN A 8 12.42 2.08 17.56
C GLN A 8 13.48 2.76 16.69
N GLN A 9 14.01 2.08 15.68
CA GLN A 9 14.92 2.69 14.71
C GLN A 9 14.18 3.70 13.81
N ILE A 10 12.99 3.33 13.32
CA ILE A 10 12.17 4.21 12.47
C ILE A 10 11.72 5.47 13.22
N SER A 11 11.45 5.39 14.54
CA SER A 11 11.01 6.55 15.32
C SER A 11 12.08 7.65 15.43
N ARG A 12 13.37 7.30 15.27
CA ARG A 12 14.50 8.24 15.31
C ARG A 12 14.75 8.95 13.96
N LEU A 13 14.05 8.55 12.90
CA LEU A 13 14.18 9.14 11.57
C LEU A 13 13.43 10.47 11.46
N THR A 14 13.94 11.35 10.59
CA THR A 14 13.23 12.58 10.21
C THR A 14 11.95 12.25 9.43
N LEU A 15 11.07 13.23 9.25
CA LEU A 15 9.83 13.04 8.50
C LEU A 15 10.08 12.58 7.06
N SER A 16 11.04 13.22 6.37
CA SER A 16 11.42 12.86 4.99
C SER A 16 11.94 11.43 4.90
N GLN A 17 12.81 11.02 5.82
CA GLN A 17 13.33 9.65 5.87
C GLN A 17 12.23 8.62 6.15
N ARG A 18 11.26 8.94 7.02
CA ARG A 18 10.11 8.07 7.27
C ARG A 18 9.24 7.92 6.03
N GLN A 19 9.05 8.98 5.26
CA GLN A 19 8.31 8.92 3.99
C GLN A 19 9.01 8.02 2.99
N GLU A 20 10.34 8.10 2.85
CA GLU A 20 11.11 7.22 1.97
C GLU A 20 10.99 5.74 2.37
N VAL A 21 11.13 5.44 3.67
CA VAL A 21 10.96 4.08 4.20
C VAL A 21 9.54 3.57 3.92
N GLN A 22 8.53 4.42 4.11
CA GLN A 22 7.14 4.06 3.82
C GLN A 22 6.93 3.75 2.33
N GLN A 23 7.48 4.56 1.42
CA GLN A 23 7.40 4.31 -0.03
C GLN A 23 8.08 3.00 -0.40
N TYR A 24 9.25 2.72 0.17
CA TYR A 24 9.95 1.46 -0.03
C TYR A 24 9.15 0.24 0.45
N LEU A 25 8.55 0.32 1.64
CA LEU A 25 7.71 -0.75 2.18
C LEU A 25 6.44 -0.97 1.33
N ILE A 26 5.84 0.11 0.82
CA ILE A 26 4.73 0.02 -0.14
C ILE A 26 5.21 -0.70 -1.40
N ALA A 27 6.34 -0.30 -1.98
CA ALA A 27 6.90 -0.95 -3.17
C ALA A 27 7.17 -2.45 -2.92
N LEU A 28 7.73 -2.80 -1.76
CA LEU A 28 7.99 -4.19 -1.37
C LEU A 28 6.68 -5.01 -1.22
N LYS A 29 5.62 -4.41 -0.66
CA LYS A 29 4.31 -5.05 -0.62
C LYS A 29 3.76 -5.32 -2.03
N ARG A 30 4.01 -4.39 -2.96
CA ARG A 30 3.59 -4.48 -4.37
C ARG A 30 4.37 -5.51 -5.18
N THR A 31 5.55 -5.94 -4.76
CA THR A 31 6.29 -6.99 -5.47
C THR A 31 5.81 -8.41 -5.13
N SER A 32 5.03 -8.58 -4.06
CA SER A 32 4.55 -9.90 -3.61
C SER A 32 3.62 -10.57 -4.65
N PRO A 33 3.70 -11.91 -4.84
CA PRO A 33 2.84 -12.63 -5.77
C PRO A 33 1.34 -12.52 -5.44
N VAL A 34 1.01 -12.39 -4.14
CA VAL A 34 -0.37 -12.19 -3.68
C VAL A 34 -0.89 -10.84 -4.13
N TRP A 35 -0.11 -9.76 -3.93
CA TRP A 35 -0.49 -8.42 -4.38
C TRP A 35 -0.60 -8.34 -5.90
N LYS A 36 0.34 -8.92 -6.65
CA LYS A 36 0.29 -8.93 -8.12
C LYS A 36 -1.00 -9.58 -8.64
N ARG A 37 -1.41 -10.72 -8.07
CA ARG A 37 -2.65 -11.41 -8.45
C ARG A 37 -3.91 -10.60 -8.11
N SER A 38 -3.98 -10.03 -6.90
CA SER A 38 -5.15 -9.25 -6.48
C SER A 38 -5.29 -7.95 -7.26
N THR A 39 -4.17 -7.26 -7.54
CA THR A 39 -4.14 -6.06 -8.37
C THR A 39 -4.50 -6.36 -9.82
N ALA A 40 -3.94 -7.42 -10.43
CA ALA A 40 -4.30 -7.81 -11.79
C ALA A 40 -5.79 -8.13 -11.93
N ARG A 41 -6.39 -8.78 -10.93
CA ARG A 41 -7.83 -9.03 -10.88
C ARG A 41 -8.62 -7.71 -10.83
N LYS A 42 -8.25 -6.79 -9.93
CA LYS A 42 -8.90 -5.47 -9.84
C LYS A 42 -8.81 -4.67 -11.15
N ILE A 43 -7.64 -4.67 -11.80
CA ILE A 43 -7.46 -4.00 -13.09
C ILE A 43 -8.40 -4.59 -14.14
N ARG A 44 -8.54 -5.93 -14.21
CA ARG A 44 -9.49 -6.56 -15.13
C ARG A 44 -10.94 -6.23 -14.80
N ASP A 45 -11.30 -6.20 -13.52
CA ASP A 45 -12.65 -5.83 -13.09
C ASP A 45 -12.96 -4.35 -13.44
N MET A 46 -11.98 -3.44 -13.31
CA MET A 46 -12.08 -2.05 -13.79
C MET A 46 -12.26 -1.97 -15.32
N GLN A 47 -11.42 -2.69 -16.07
CA GLN A 47 -11.50 -2.73 -17.54
C GLN A 47 -12.83 -3.32 -18.03
N ALA A 48 -13.40 -4.25 -17.27
CA ALA A 48 -14.70 -4.85 -17.55
C ALA A 48 -15.88 -3.96 -17.12
N GLY A 49 -15.63 -2.74 -16.62
CA GLY A 49 -16.68 -1.81 -16.21
C GLY A 49 -17.45 -2.25 -14.96
N LYS A 50 -16.88 -3.10 -14.11
CA LYS A 50 -17.54 -3.52 -12.86
C LYS A 50 -17.48 -2.37 -11.83
N GLU A 51 -18.65 -1.84 -11.48
CA GLU A 51 -18.84 -0.86 -10.41
C GLU A 51 -18.25 -1.38 -9.07
N GLY A 52 -17.60 -0.51 -8.28
CA GLY A 52 -16.88 -0.91 -7.06
C GLY A 52 -15.38 -0.62 -7.06
N THR A 53 -14.83 -0.18 -8.20
CA THR A 53 -13.38 0.01 -8.41
C THR A 53 -13.08 1.36 -9.08
N SER A 54 -13.89 2.38 -8.83
CA SER A 54 -13.52 3.75 -9.21
C SER A 54 -12.43 4.27 -8.25
N ILE A 55 -11.64 5.24 -8.71
CA ILE A 55 -10.64 5.89 -7.84
C ILE A 55 -11.36 6.57 -6.67
N GLU A 56 -12.55 7.14 -6.89
CA GLU A 56 -13.34 7.79 -5.83
C GLU A 56 -13.78 6.81 -4.74
N GLU A 57 -14.18 5.58 -5.08
CA GLU A 57 -14.53 4.56 -4.07
C GLU A 57 -13.32 4.03 -3.31
N LEU A 58 -12.14 3.99 -3.93
CA LEU A 58 -10.88 3.63 -3.28
C LEU A 58 -10.45 4.72 -2.28
N GLU A 59 -10.54 5.98 -2.68
CA GLU A 59 -10.27 7.14 -1.81
C GLU A 59 -11.25 7.21 -0.64
N ALA A 60 -12.55 7.00 -0.90
CA ALA A 60 -13.59 6.98 0.13
C ALA A 60 -13.44 5.85 1.16
N ARG A 61 -12.72 4.76 0.83
CA ARG A 61 -12.35 3.71 1.79
C ARG A 61 -11.10 4.07 2.58
N HIS A 62 -10.15 4.79 1.98
CA HIS A 62 -8.90 5.17 2.63
C HIS A 62 -9.08 6.36 3.61
N THR A 63 -10.08 7.20 3.39
CA THR A 63 -10.44 8.30 4.32
C THR A 63 -11.34 7.87 5.48
N ARG A 64 -11.93 6.66 5.43
CA ARG A 64 -12.82 6.11 6.46
C ARG A 64 -12.16 5.13 7.43
N GLY A 65 -10.85 4.93 7.35
CA GLY A 65 -10.07 4.10 8.29
C GLY A 65 -8.84 4.84 8.78
#